data_AF-A0A6A6SEU6-F1
#
_entry.id   AF-A0A6A6SEU6-F1
#
_cell.length_a   1.000
_cell.length_b   1.000
_cell.length_c   1.000
_cell.angle_alpha   90.00
_cell.angle_beta   90.00
_cell.angle_gamma   90.00
#
_symmetry.space_group_name_H-M   'P 1'
#
loop_
_entity.id
_entity.type
_entity.pdbx_description
1 polymer ?
#
loop_
_entity_poly.entity_id
_entity_poly.type
_entity_poly.pdbx_seq_one_letter_code
_entity_poly.pdbx_strand_id
1 'polypeptide(L)'
;MGRTQQSQGLAPPAIRKDQRAKQARQFINKTIPAILASNARARKGADGSELVTDPGPVTFVSENESKEKGKGDGTEEAVYIKRKGQGRRKAKGTSVDEEQLVVKPGHEKDGKASGKGKKRETHLNEAVSQLSLSPKSPTAAARTTRLIRTDTLTAARLIKTTQKSSRKDPNVCILNMASPLRPGGGVLAGATSQEEILCTHTTLLPSLNESFYRLPEYGGIFTRDVLVLRDANGELGVQERYFVDAISAGMLRFPDLLGEEDEEKRLSRRDRLVVESKMRAVLRIASSRGARKIVLGAWGCGAYGNPVRDIAEIWRKVLGSGSNGLGQNGKRGETLEKWEGISDVVFAITNRKIAQDFAEAFDPNLEIEPGPVKQDDGEDEDETDEVAEELRTKIQEMEGQVEKVWNADLKKRMGVILKGLRTQLREREGAGDEQDITHDTGPETGASEDKDDVDVDGEGTEGEEESSGRIEDGGCSISLPKRS
;
A
#
# COMPACT_ATOMS: atom_id res chain seq x y z
N MET A 1 9.83 45.82 28.50
CA MET A 1 8.52 45.31 28.06
C MET A 1 8.43 43.84 28.48
N GLY A 2 7.53 43.49 29.39
CA GLY A 2 7.24 42.08 29.69
C GLY A 2 6.12 41.58 28.77
N ARG A 3 6.18 40.31 28.34
CA ARG A 3 5.06 39.68 27.62
C ARG A 3 3.88 39.57 28.60
N THR A 4 2.73 40.14 28.24
CA THR A 4 1.52 40.21 29.09
C THR A 4 0.69 38.93 29.09
N GLN A 5 1.05 37.97 28.22
CA GLN A 5 0.56 36.60 28.26
C GLN A 5 1.73 35.69 28.64
N GLN A 6 1.50 34.73 29.53
CA GLN A 6 2.37 33.57 29.61
C GLN A 6 2.28 32.82 28.29
N SER A 7 3.40 32.64 27.60
CA SER A 7 3.50 31.61 26.58
C SER A 7 3.20 30.27 27.25
N GLN A 8 2.09 29.62 26.89
CA GLN A 8 1.84 28.24 27.26
C GLN A 8 2.83 27.39 26.47
N GLY A 9 4.04 27.23 27.03
CA GLY A 9 5.12 26.51 26.36
C GLY A 9 4.66 25.11 25.98
N LEU A 10 4.73 24.81 24.68
CA LEU A 10 4.46 23.48 24.16
C LEU A 10 5.21 22.45 24.99
N ALA A 11 4.51 21.38 25.40
CA ALA A 11 5.12 20.35 26.22
C ALA A 11 6.38 19.79 25.51
N PRO A 12 7.45 19.44 26.25
CA PRO A 12 8.66 18.85 25.68
C PRO A 12 8.35 17.73 24.67
N PRO A 13 9.06 17.62 23.53
CA PRO A 13 8.71 16.68 22.45
C PRO A 13 8.50 15.24 22.91
N ALA A 14 9.28 14.77 23.89
CA ALA A 14 9.09 13.45 24.52
C ALA A 14 7.71 13.31 25.19
N ILE A 15 7.24 14.33 25.91
CA ILE A 15 5.92 14.34 26.56
C ILE A 15 4.80 14.40 25.51
N ARG A 16 4.98 15.15 24.41
CA ARG A 16 4.03 15.14 23.27
C ARG A 16 3.96 13.74 22.63
N LYS A 17 5.10 13.12 22.35
CA LYS A 17 5.21 11.73 21.82
C LYS A 17 4.50 10.73 22.74
N ASP A 18 4.71 10.83 24.05
CA ASP A 18 4.07 10.00 25.07
C ASP A 18 2.54 10.19 25.15
N GLN A 19 2.06 11.43 25.02
CA GLN A 19 0.63 11.73 24.94
C GLN A 19 0.01 11.15 23.67
N ARG A 20 0.65 11.32 22.50
CA ARG A 20 0.23 10.68 21.24
C ARG A 20 0.17 9.15 21.38
N ALA A 21 1.19 8.53 21.97
CA ALA A 21 1.23 7.08 22.23
C ALA A 21 0.09 6.59 23.14
N LYS A 22 -0.23 7.34 24.21
CA LYS A 22 -1.33 7.03 25.13
C LYS A 22 -2.70 7.17 24.45
N GLN A 23 -2.91 8.25 23.67
CA GLN A 23 -4.12 8.47 22.89
C GLN A 23 -4.32 7.39 21.81
N ALA A 24 -3.26 7.03 21.08
CA ALA A 24 -3.30 5.96 20.07
C ALA A 24 -3.72 4.62 20.70
N ARG A 25 -3.09 4.22 21.80
CA ARG A 25 -3.44 2.99 22.56
C ARG A 25 -4.90 3.02 23.04
N GLN A 26 -5.41 4.16 23.50
CA GLN A 26 -6.81 4.31 23.88
C GLN A 26 -7.76 4.15 22.68
N PHE A 27 -7.46 4.79 21.55
CA PHE A 27 -8.27 4.69 20.33
C PHE A 27 -8.31 3.27 19.79
N ILE A 28 -7.14 2.63 19.66
CA ILE A 28 -6.98 1.27 19.13
C ILE A 28 -7.65 0.24 20.04
N ASN A 29 -7.44 0.30 21.36
CA ASN A 29 -7.92 -0.75 22.27
C ASN A 29 -9.37 -0.55 22.75
N LYS A 30 -9.98 0.63 22.56
CA LYS A 30 -11.35 0.93 23.01
C LYS A 30 -12.26 1.40 21.87
N THR A 31 -11.85 2.41 21.12
CA THR A 31 -12.70 3.03 20.08
C THR A 31 -12.88 2.12 18.89
N ILE A 32 -11.81 1.54 18.32
CA ILE A 32 -11.93 0.70 17.12
C ILE A 32 -12.81 -0.55 17.38
N PRO A 33 -12.64 -1.34 18.45
CA PRO A 33 -13.52 -2.48 18.73
C PRO A 33 -15.00 -2.10 18.89
N ALA A 34 -15.31 -0.99 19.56
CA ALA A 34 -16.67 -0.50 19.71
C ALA A 34 -17.30 -0.06 18.36
N ILE A 35 -16.49 0.54 17.47
CA ILE A 35 -16.91 0.89 16.12
C ILE A 35 -17.14 -0.37 15.26
N LEU A 36 -16.26 -1.37 15.30
CA LEU A 36 -16.46 -2.61 14.54
C LEU A 36 -17.65 -3.43 15.07
N ALA A 37 -17.87 -3.44 16.39
CA ALA A 37 -19.04 -4.07 17.02
C ALA A 37 -20.37 -3.41 16.59
N SER A 38 -20.39 -2.09 16.39
CA SER A 38 -21.58 -1.34 15.96
C SER A 38 -21.74 -1.20 14.44
N ASN A 39 -20.67 -1.25 13.66
CA ASN A 39 -20.69 -1.06 12.21
C ASN A 39 -20.28 -2.33 11.44
N ALA A 40 -21.28 -3.10 11.00
CA ALA A 40 -21.08 -4.34 10.26
C ALA A 40 -20.36 -4.16 8.90
N ARG A 41 -20.46 -2.98 8.25
CA ARG A 41 -19.75 -2.70 6.99
C ARG A 41 -18.25 -2.53 7.24
N ALA A 42 -17.88 -1.70 8.23
CA ALA A 42 -16.49 -1.52 8.64
C ALA A 42 -15.85 -2.83 9.13
N ARG A 43 -16.61 -3.65 9.86
CA ARG A 43 -16.17 -4.99 10.30
C ARG A 43 -15.87 -5.92 9.13
N LYS A 44 -16.82 -6.06 8.19
CA LYS A 44 -16.59 -6.86 6.98
C LYS A 44 -15.41 -6.34 6.14
N GLY A 45 -15.18 -5.02 6.14
CA GLY A 45 -14.02 -4.40 5.53
C GLY A 45 -12.70 -4.83 6.16
N ALA A 46 -12.63 -4.80 7.50
CA ALA A 46 -11.45 -5.21 8.26
C ALA A 46 -11.20 -6.73 8.22
N ASP A 47 -12.24 -7.55 8.44
CA ASP A 47 -12.16 -9.02 8.40
C ASP A 47 -11.87 -9.54 6.97
N GLY A 48 -12.23 -8.76 5.95
CA GLY A 48 -12.14 -9.10 4.53
C GLY A 48 -10.94 -8.47 3.81
N SER A 49 -9.84 -8.18 4.52
CA SER A 49 -8.58 -7.75 3.91
C SER A 49 -7.83 -8.89 3.23
N GLU A 50 -7.25 -8.62 2.07
CA GLU A 50 -6.59 -9.62 1.22
C GLU A 50 -5.14 -9.20 0.92
N LEU A 51 -4.18 -10.08 1.22
CA LEU A 51 -2.80 -9.93 0.77
C LEU A 51 -2.69 -10.26 -0.73
N VAL A 52 -2.15 -9.33 -1.53
CA VAL A 52 -1.90 -9.52 -2.96
C VAL A 52 -0.38 -9.51 -3.19
N THR A 53 0.18 -10.65 -3.60
CA THR A 53 1.59 -10.83 -3.96
C THR A 53 1.75 -10.82 -5.49
N ASP A 54 2.69 -10.02 -6.01
CA ASP A 54 2.95 -9.78 -7.43
C ASP A 54 1.69 -9.81 -8.32
N PRO A 55 0.83 -8.77 -8.24
CA PRO A 55 -0.28 -8.64 -9.17
C PRO A 55 0.30 -8.52 -10.59
N GLY A 56 0.08 -9.56 -11.41
CA GLY A 56 0.45 -9.56 -12.82
C GLY A 56 -0.27 -8.47 -13.64
N PRO A 57 0.18 -8.20 -14.89
CA PRO A 57 -0.42 -7.17 -15.75
C PRO A 57 -1.94 -7.33 -15.86
N VAL A 58 -2.69 -6.22 -15.80
CA VAL A 58 -4.15 -6.24 -15.73
C VAL A 58 -4.76 -6.76 -17.04
N THR A 59 -5.13 -8.04 -17.05
CA THR A 59 -5.94 -8.63 -18.12
C THR A 59 -7.42 -8.30 -17.88
N PHE A 60 -8.05 -7.59 -18.81
CA PHE A 60 -9.50 -7.36 -18.78
C PHE A 60 -10.25 -8.65 -19.13
N VAL A 61 -10.47 -9.51 -18.14
CA VAL A 61 -11.45 -10.60 -18.24
C VAL A 61 -12.83 -10.00 -18.03
N SER A 62 -13.68 -10.05 -19.06
CA SER A 62 -15.08 -9.67 -18.93
C SER A 62 -15.83 -10.71 -18.08
N GLU A 63 -16.62 -10.27 -17.09
CA GLU A 63 -17.47 -11.15 -16.28
C GLU A 63 -18.63 -11.72 -17.12
N ASN A 64 -18.34 -12.70 -17.98
CA ASN A 64 -19.39 -13.39 -18.73
C ASN A 64 -19.03 -14.84 -19.13
N GLU A 65 -18.28 -15.55 -18.28
CA GLU A 65 -18.16 -17.00 -18.36
C GLU A 65 -18.45 -17.63 -17.00
N SER A 66 -19.53 -18.41 -16.93
CA SER A 66 -20.03 -18.97 -15.68
C SER A 66 -20.12 -20.49 -15.79
N LYS A 67 -19.50 -21.19 -14.83
CA LYS A 67 -19.47 -22.66 -14.69
C LYS A 67 -18.87 -23.40 -15.89
N GLU A 68 -17.63 -23.82 -15.73
CA GLU A 68 -17.32 -25.22 -16.04
C GLU A 68 -16.52 -25.86 -14.90
N LYS A 69 -16.80 -27.12 -14.60
CA LYS A 69 -16.31 -27.77 -13.37
C LYS A 69 -16.00 -29.24 -13.62
N GLY A 70 -14.70 -29.55 -13.73
CA GLY A 70 -14.16 -30.86 -13.39
C GLY A 70 -13.86 -31.81 -14.55
N LYS A 71 -12.57 -32.22 -14.59
CA LYS A 71 -12.04 -33.57 -14.84
C LYS A 71 -12.86 -34.55 -15.70
N GLY A 72 -12.16 -35.17 -16.65
CA GLY A 72 -12.44 -36.57 -17.01
C GLY A 72 -11.76 -37.03 -18.28
N ASP A 73 -10.72 -37.86 -18.15
CA ASP A 73 -10.20 -38.68 -19.25
C ASP A 73 -11.25 -39.73 -19.68
N GLY A 74 -11.21 -40.17 -20.94
CA GLY A 74 -12.21 -41.09 -21.50
C GLY A 74 -12.10 -41.28 -23.01
N THR A 75 -11.38 -42.33 -23.42
CA THR A 75 -11.22 -42.77 -24.82
C THR A 75 -12.33 -43.74 -25.28
N GLU A 76 -12.28 -44.07 -26.58
CA GLU A 76 -13.00 -45.16 -27.28
C GLU A 76 -14.40 -44.87 -27.86
N GLU A 77 -14.80 -45.73 -28.79
CA GLU A 77 -15.76 -45.44 -29.86
C GLU A 77 -17.17 -46.02 -29.62
N ALA A 78 -18.19 -45.40 -30.21
CA ALA A 78 -19.47 -46.04 -30.50
C ALA A 78 -20.07 -45.53 -31.82
N VAL A 79 -19.81 -46.24 -32.92
CA VAL A 79 -20.40 -45.94 -34.24
C VAL A 79 -21.88 -46.32 -34.28
N TYR A 80 -22.75 -45.43 -34.76
CA TYR A 80 -24.04 -45.85 -35.33
C TYR A 80 -24.50 -44.97 -36.52
N ILE A 81 -25.20 -45.58 -37.48
CA ILE A 81 -25.35 -45.05 -38.85
C ILE A 81 -26.83 -44.78 -39.22
N LYS A 82 -27.06 -43.58 -39.79
CA LYS A 82 -28.19 -43.14 -40.66
C LYS A 82 -29.57 -43.83 -40.53
N ARG A 83 -30.62 -42.99 -40.42
CA ARG A 83 -31.64 -42.93 -41.49
C ARG A 83 -32.44 -41.62 -41.54
N LYS A 84 -33.28 -41.48 -42.58
CA LYS A 84 -33.97 -40.25 -43.01
C LYS A 84 -35.38 -40.59 -43.51
N GLY A 85 -36.40 -39.87 -43.03
CA GLY A 85 -37.76 -39.86 -43.61
C GLY A 85 -38.88 -40.53 -42.79
N GLN A 86 -40.13 -40.28 -43.21
CA GLN A 86 -41.41 -40.60 -42.54
C GLN A 86 -41.70 -39.78 -41.25
N GLY A 87 -42.96 -39.49 -40.88
CA GLY A 87 -44.19 -39.58 -41.68
C GLY A 87 -45.54 -39.54 -40.92
N ARG A 88 -46.25 -38.41 -40.97
CA ARG A 88 -47.75 -38.29 -41.02
C ARG A 88 -48.61 -38.66 -39.77
N ARG A 89 -49.14 -37.60 -39.11
CA ARG A 89 -50.47 -37.47 -38.43
C ARG A 89 -50.89 -38.42 -37.28
N LYS A 90 -51.34 -37.82 -36.16
CA LYS A 90 -52.75 -37.93 -35.68
C LYS A 90 -53.14 -36.77 -34.76
N ALA A 91 -54.41 -36.71 -34.33
CA ALA A 91 -55.01 -35.64 -33.51
C ALA A 91 -56.20 -36.17 -32.68
N LYS A 92 -56.80 -35.28 -31.85
CA LYS A 92 -58.14 -35.33 -31.16
C LYS A 92 -58.12 -35.61 -29.63
N GLY A 93 -58.99 -34.91 -28.90
CA GLY A 93 -59.22 -34.97 -27.44
C GLY A 93 -59.04 -33.59 -26.78
N THR A 94 -59.98 -32.63 -26.65
CA THR A 94 -61.44 -32.54 -26.36
C THR A 94 -61.87 -32.71 -24.90
N SER A 95 -62.02 -31.57 -24.19
CA SER A 95 -62.97 -31.26 -23.10
C SER A 95 -63.13 -29.72 -23.07
N VAL A 96 -64.34 -29.15 -23.23
CA VAL A 96 -65.30 -28.78 -22.15
C VAL A 96 -64.73 -27.75 -21.17
N ASP A 97 -65.36 -26.61 -20.84
CA ASP A 97 -66.36 -25.70 -21.46
C ASP A 97 -66.46 -24.48 -20.52
N GLU A 98 -66.66 -23.25 -21.02
CA GLU A 98 -67.53 -22.24 -20.37
C GLU A 98 -67.72 -20.96 -21.23
N GLU A 99 -69.00 -20.65 -21.48
CA GLU A 99 -69.72 -19.36 -21.46
C GLU A 99 -68.93 -18.05 -21.20
N GLN A 100 -69.21 -16.87 -21.77
CA GLN A 100 -70.25 -16.27 -22.66
C GLN A 100 -69.70 -14.87 -23.14
N LEU A 101 -70.25 -13.95 -23.97
CA LEU A 101 -71.46 -13.76 -24.82
C LEU A 101 -71.16 -12.60 -25.87
N VAL A 102 -72.19 -12.05 -26.57
CA VAL A 102 -72.41 -10.58 -26.92
C VAL A 102 -71.22 -9.74 -27.50
N VAL A 103 -71.21 -9.18 -28.73
CA VAL A 103 -72.19 -9.10 -29.87
C VAL A 103 -71.50 -9.06 -31.27
N LYS A 104 -72.26 -9.52 -32.26
CA LYS A 104 -72.25 -9.41 -33.76
C LYS A 104 -72.24 -7.95 -34.36
N PRO A 105 -72.32 -7.73 -35.70
CA PRO A 105 -71.77 -8.44 -36.89
C PRO A 105 -71.30 -7.55 -38.09
N GLY A 106 -70.84 -8.18 -39.19
CA GLY A 106 -70.98 -7.71 -40.60
C GLY A 106 -69.76 -7.00 -41.21
N HIS A 107 -69.46 -7.04 -42.52
CA HIS A 107 -69.89 -7.87 -43.67
C HIS A 107 -68.60 -8.20 -44.46
N GLU A 108 -68.25 -9.43 -44.86
CA GLU A 108 -68.82 -10.30 -45.91
C GLU A 108 -68.54 -9.86 -47.38
N LYS A 109 -68.12 -10.82 -48.24
CA LYS A 109 -68.03 -10.79 -49.74
C LYS A 109 -66.80 -10.08 -50.37
N ASP A 110 -66.28 -10.49 -51.54
CA ASP A 110 -66.27 -11.80 -52.26
C ASP A 110 -65.19 -11.84 -53.39
N GLY A 111 -64.87 -13.03 -53.91
CA GLY A 111 -64.12 -13.25 -55.18
C GLY A 111 -62.58 -13.10 -55.09
N LYS A 112 -61.70 -13.96 -55.66
CA LYS A 112 -61.59 -14.65 -56.97
C LYS A 112 -61.31 -13.71 -58.17
N ALA A 113 -60.39 -13.99 -59.10
CA ALA A 113 -59.27 -14.95 -59.16
C ALA A 113 -58.36 -14.66 -60.40
N SER A 114 -57.18 -15.29 -60.49
CA SER A 114 -56.27 -15.32 -61.67
C SER A 114 -55.53 -14.00 -62.02
N GLY A 115 -54.29 -13.99 -62.53
CA GLY A 115 -53.33 -15.10 -62.72
C GLY A 115 -51.98 -14.68 -63.33
N LYS A 116 -50.92 -15.45 -63.02
CA LYS A 116 -49.56 -15.47 -63.62
C LYS A 116 -48.94 -14.16 -64.20
N GLY A 117 -48.02 -13.58 -63.41
CA GLY A 117 -46.60 -13.57 -63.80
C GLY A 117 -45.96 -12.26 -64.30
N LYS A 118 -45.09 -11.66 -63.47
CA LYS A 118 -43.96 -10.84 -63.93
C LYS A 118 -42.80 -10.83 -62.91
N LYS A 119 -41.67 -10.23 -63.32
CA LYS A 119 -40.37 -10.23 -62.63
C LYS A 119 -40.45 -9.82 -61.15
N ARG A 120 -39.53 -10.37 -60.35
CA ARG A 120 -39.23 -9.93 -58.99
C ARG A 120 -37.90 -9.18 -59.02
N GLU A 121 -37.95 -7.84 -58.94
CA GLU A 121 -36.75 -6.98 -59.00
C GLU A 121 -36.17 -6.72 -57.59
N THR A 122 -34.88 -6.39 -57.55
CA THR A 122 -34.03 -6.52 -56.34
C THR A 122 -33.66 -5.16 -55.74
N HIS A 123 -34.59 -4.53 -55.01
CA HIS A 123 -34.34 -3.28 -54.27
C HIS A 123 -34.79 -3.37 -52.81
N LEU A 124 -34.02 -4.10 -51.98
CA LEU A 124 -34.20 -4.11 -50.52
C LEU A 124 -32.92 -4.42 -49.70
N ASN A 125 -31.73 -4.41 -50.32
CA ASN A 125 -30.48 -4.82 -49.65
C ASN A 125 -29.33 -3.79 -49.72
N GLU A 126 -29.63 -2.55 -50.13
CA GLU A 126 -28.64 -1.47 -50.24
C GLU A 126 -28.69 -0.50 -49.04
N ALA A 127 -29.86 -0.39 -48.40
CA ALA A 127 -30.08 0.44 -47.21
C ALA A 127 -29.50 -0.13 -45.91
N VAL A 128 -29.09 -1.41 -45.87
CA VAL A 128 -28.54 -2.07 -44.67
C VAL A 128 -27.01 -1.90 -44.60
N SER A 129 -26.34 -1.81 -45.75
CA SER A 129 -24.87 -1.73 -45.85
C SER A 129 -24.26 -0.39 -45.40
N GLN A 130 -25.07 0.62 -45.07
CA GLN A 130 -24.61 1.93 -44.59
C GLN A 130 -24.72 2.10 -43.07
N LEU A 131 -25.31 1.15 -42.34
CA LEU A 131 -25.33 1.15 -40.87
C LEU A 131 -24.02 0.55 -40.32
N SER A 132 -22.90 1.24 -40.56
CA SER A 132 -21.63 0.95 -39.92
C SER A 132 -21.68 1.37 -38.45
N LEU A 133 -22.25 0.48 -37.62
CA LEU A 133 -22.09 0.47 -36.17
C LEU A 133 -20.63 0.16 -35.82
N SER A 134 -19.75 1.12 -36.10
CA SER A 134 -18.47 1.21 -35.43
C SER A 134 -18.75 1.24 -33.93
N PRO A 135 -18.19 0.31 -33.14
CA PRO A 135 -18.28 0.41 -31.70
C PRO A 135 -17.51 1.66 -31.31
N LYS A 136 -18.23 2.74 -31.00
CA LYS A 136 -17.67 3.86 -30.25
C LYS A 136 -17.31 3.30 -28.88
N SER A 137 -16.06 2.83 -28.76
CA SER A 137 -15.39 2.77 -27.48
C SER A 137 -15.65 4.11 -26.79
N PRO A 138 -16.10 4.11 -25.52
CA PRO A 138 -16.26 5.36 -24.81
C PRO A 138 -14.91 6.08 -24.86
N THR A 139 -14.87 7.26 -25.47
CA THR A 139 -13.65 8.08 -25.52
C THR A 139 -13.25 8.33 -24.09
N ALA A 140 -12.21 7.63 -23.63
CA ALA A 140 -11.83 7.59 -22.23
C ALA A 140 -11.62 9.03 -21.75
N ALA A 141 -12.41 9.45 -20.76
CA ALA A 141 -12.29 10.78 -20.19
C ALA A 141 -10.83 10.94 -19.71
N ALA A 142 -10.18 12.03 -20.13
CA ALA A 142 -8.77 12.24 -19.83
C ALA A 142 -8.54 12.15 -18.32
N ARG A 143 -7.60 11.30 -17.91
CA ARG A 143 -7.34 11.02 -16.49
C ARG A 143 -6.85 12.29 -15.80
N THR A 144 -7.69 12.84 -14.92
CA THR A 144 -7.34 14.00 -14.12
C THR A 144 -6.18 13.65 -13.18
N THR A 145 -5.18 14.52 -13.11
CA THR A 145 -4.08 14.43 -12.13
C THR A 145 -4.02 15.76 -11.39
N ARG A 146 -3.97 15.73 -10.06
CA ARG A 146 -3.91 16.93 -9.20
C ARG A 146 -2.97 16.71 -8.04
N LEU A 147 -2.40 17.79 -7.50
CA LEU A 147 -1.63 17.78 -6.26
C LEU A 147 -2.32 18.74 -5.29
N ILE A 148 -2.67 18.26 -4.09
CA ILE A 148 -3.33 19.04 -3.07
C ILE A 148 -2.44 19.08 -1.83
N ARG A 149 -2.14 20.28 -1.32
CA ARG A 149 -1.33 20.42 -0.09
C ARG A 149 -2.17 20.12 1.16
N THR A 150 -2.41 18.84 1.42
CA THR A 150 -3.27 18.32 2.50
C THR A 150 -2.96 16.85 2.81
N ASP A 151 -3.57 16.28 3.84
CA ASP A 151 -3.41 14.87 4.21
C ASP A 151 -4.28 13.91 3.37
N THR A 152 -3.93 12.62 3.41
CA THR A 152 -4.59 11.57 2.60
C THR A 152 -6.10 11.42 2.86
N LEU A 153 -6.55 11.63 4.11
CA LEU A 153 -7.97 11.53 4.47
C LEU A 153 -8.72 12.78 4.04
N THR A 154 -8.18 13.97 4.31
CA THR A 154 -8.80 15.23 3.87
C THR A 154 -8.90 15.29 2.34
N ALA A 155 -7.88 14.84 1.59
CA ALA A 155 -7.97 14.66 0.15
C ALA A 155 -9.09 13.70 -0.28
N ALA A 156 -9.24 12.54 0.40
CA ALA A 156 -10.34 11.61 0.13
C ALA A 156 -11.72 12.20 0.46
N ARG A 157 -11.84 13.01 1.51
CA ARG A 157 -13.06 13.77 1.86
C ARG A 157 -13.40 14.78 0.75
N LEU A 158 -12.43 15.55 0.27
CA LEU A 158 -12.59 16.53 -0.81
C LEU A 158 -13.04 15.88 -2.14
N ILE A 159 -12.44 14.77 -2.55
CA ILE A 159 -12.84 14.02 -3.76
C ILE A 159 -14.29 13.50 -3.66
N LYS A 160 -14.75 13.21 -2.43
CA LYS A 160 -16.09 12.71 -2.15
C LYS A 160 -17.15 13.80 -2.05
N THR A 161 -16.80 15.02 -1.63
CA THR A 161 -17.74 16.15 -1.52
C THR A 161 -17.85 16.95 -2.81
N THR A 162 -16.73 17.19 -3.51
CA THR A 162 -16.71 18.02 -4.74
C THR A 162 -17.38 17.35 -5.94
N GLN A 163 -17.24 16.03 -6.07
CA GLN A 163 -17.79 15.26 -7.19
C GLN A 163 -19.04 14.52 -6.75
N LYS A 164 -20.15 14.66 -7.51
CA LYS A 164 -21.45 14.02 -7.23
C LYS A 164 -21.37 12.49 -7.31
N SER A 165 -20.89 11.84 -6.26
CA SER A 165 -20.78 10.39 -6.19
C SER A 165 -22.13 9.73 -5.96
N SER A 166 -22.48 8.73 -6.77
CA SER A 166 -23.65 7.88 -6.54
C SER A 166 -23.39 6.90 -5.38
N ARG A 167 -24.44 6.40 -4.72
CA ARG A 167 -24.30 5.29 -3.74
C ARG A 167 -23.81 3.96 -4.35
N LYS A 168 -23.71 3.87 -5.68
CA LYS A 168 -23.17 2.71 -6.41
C LYS A 168 -21.73 2.93 -6.87
N ASP A 169 -21.17 4.12 -6.65
CA ASP A 169 -19.78 4.39 -7.02
C ASP A 169 -18.85 3.66 -6.04
N PRO A 170 -17.70 3.12 -6.51
CA PRO A 170 -16.68 2.60 -5.61
C PRO A 170 -16.17 3.70 -4.66
N ASN A 171 -15.73 3.29 -3.47
CA ASN A 171 -15.07 4.19 -2.52
C ASN A 171 -13.84 4.84 -3.17
N VAL A 172 -13.39 5.98 -2.64
CA VAL A 172 -12.06 6.51 -2.98
C VAL A 172 -11.01 5.53 -2.45
N CYS A 173 -10.07 5.13 -3.29
CA CYS A 173 -8.95 4.29 -2.87
C CYS A 173 -7.83 5.17 -2.32
N ILE A 174 -7.17 4.77 -1.23
CA ILE A 174 -6.01 5.47 -0.66
C ILE A 174 -4.80 4.54 -0.59
N LEU A 175 -3.61 5.07 -0.82
CA LEU A 175 -2.35 4.39 -0.54
C LEU A 175 -1.96 4.64 0.93
N ASN A 176 -1.99 3.60 1.76
CA ASN A 176 -1.28 3.58 3.04
C ASN A 176 0.20 3.31 2.75
N MET A 177 1.07 4.24 3.14
CA MET A 177 2.52 4.21 2.94
C MET A 177 3.18 3.30 3.98
N ALA A 178 2.75 2.04 3.99
CA ALA A 178 2.87 1.13 5.10
C ALA A 178 4.31 0.70 5.43
N SER A 179 4.56 0.38 6.69
CA SER A 179 5.77 -0.35 7.07
C SER A 179 5.78 -1.74 6.42
N PRO A 180 6.91 -2.22 5.85
CA PRO A 180 7.01 -3.59 5.40
C PRO A 180 7.07 -4.61 6.55
N LEU A 181 7.31 -4.17 7.79
CA LEU A 181 7.66 -5.05 8.92
C LEU A 181 6.68 -5.02 10.10
N ARG A 182 5.89 -3.95 10.31
CA ARG A 182 4.99 -3.84 11.49
C ARG A 182 3.60 -3.26 11.14
N PRO A 183 2.49 -3.87 11.58
CA PRO A 183 1.16 -3.27 11.47
C PRO A 183 1.10 -1.87 12.09
N GLY A 184 0.73 -0.87 11.30
CA GLY A 184 0.63 0.51 11.79
C GLY A 184 1.97 1.16 12.17
N GLY A 185 3.10 0.66 11.66
CA GLY A 185 4.39 1.33 11.78
C GLY A 185 4.88 1.53 13.21
N GLY A 186 4.86 2.79 13.68
CA GLY A 186 5.21 3.24 15.02
C GLY A 186 4.03 3.74 15.85
N VAL A 187 2.78 3.40 15.49
CA VAL A 187 1.55 4.00 16.07
C VAL A 187 1.47 3.90 17.59
N LEU A 188 1.85 2.76 18.18
CA LEU A 188 1.85 2.55 19.62
C LEU A 188 2.98 3.31 20.35
N ALA A 189 3.95 3.86 19.62
CA ALA A 189 5.06 4.67 20.12
C ALA A 189 4.88 6.18 19.85
N GLY A 190 3.69 6.61 19.39
CA GLY A 190 3.37 8.04 19.21
C GLY A 190 4.05 8.71 18.02
N ALA A 191 4.47 7.93 17.02
CA ALA A 191 4.91 8.43 15.72
C ALA A 191 3.73 9.03 14.93
N THR A 192 4.05 9.88 13.96
CA THR A 192 3.09 10.72 13.22
C THR A 192 3.35 10.72 11.71
N SER A 193 3.85 9.61 11.15
CA SER A 193 3.85 9.46 9.69
C SER A 193 2.44 9.14 9.18
N GLN A 194 2.29 9.04 7.87
CA GLN A 194 1.01 8.85 7.22
C GLN A 194 0.31 7.54 7.65
N GLU A 195 1.06 6.45 7.88
CA GLU A 195 0.48 5.19 8.36
C GLU A 195 -0.10 5.30 9.78
N GLU A 196 0.60 5.96 10.72
CA GLU A 196 0.10 6.12 12.10
C GLU A 196 -1.14 6.99 12.16
N ILE A 197 -1.22 8.04 11.35
CA ILE A 197 -2.41 8.89 11.22
C ILE A 197 -3.57 8.05 10.68
N LEU A 198 -3.38 7.31 9.59
CA LEU A 198 -4.42 6.40 9.06
C LEU A 198 -4.88 5.39 10.12
N CYS A 199 -3.97 4.82 10.90
CA CYS A 199 -4.29 3.84 11.95
C CYS A 199 -4.97 4.43 13.20
N THR A 200 -4.85 5.74 13.44
CA THR A 200 -5.49 6.44 14.57
C THR A 200 -6.71 7.28 14.19
N HIS A 201 -6.98 7.44 12.88
CA HIS A 201 -8.13 8.18 12.35
C HIS A 201 -9.18 7.27 11.68
N THR A 202 -8.89 5.98 11.48
CA THR A 202 -9.76 5.05 10.74
C THR A 202 -9.84 3.66 11.39
N THR A 203 -10.67 2.77 10.82
CA THR A 203 -10.71 1.34 11.16
C THR A 203 -9.69 0.48 10.39
N LEU A 204 -8.61 1.06 9.83
CA LEU A 204 -7.63 0.33 9.02
C LEU A 204 -6.83 -0.70 9.83
N LEU A 205 -6.36 -0.36 11.03
CA LEU A 205 -5.35 -1.15 11.74
C LEU A 205 -5.72 -2.63 11.98
N PRO A 206 -6.95 -3.03 12.36
CA PRO A 206 -7.30 -4.44 12.52
C PRO A 206 -7.25 -5.27 11.23
N SER A 207 -7.26 -4.63 10.05
CA SER A 207 -7.08 -5.30 8.75
C SER A 207 -5.62 -5.58 8.40
N LEU A 208 -4.69 -4.96 9.13
CA LEU A 208 -3.25 -5.10 8.96
C LEU A 208 -2.77 -6.34 9.75
N ASN A 209 -3.29 -7.52 9.38
CA ASN A 209 -3.02 -8.77 10.08
C ASN A 209 -1.52 -9.10 10.08
N GLU A 210 -0.95 -9.44 11.25
CA GLU A 210 0.48 -9.75 11.42
C GLU A 210 1.00 -10.84 10.47
N SER A 211 0.16 -11.82 10.10
CA SER A 211 0.51 -12.88 9.13
C SER A 211 0.75 -12.37 7.69
N PHE A 212 0.37 -11.13 7.38
CA PHE A 212 0.67 -10.48 6.10
C PHE A 212 2.01 -9.71 6.11
N TYR A 213 2.63 -9.49 7.28
CA TYR A 213 3.81 -8.64 7.42
C TYR A 213 5.12 -9.39 7.22
N ARG A 214 6.19 -8.64 6.91
CA ARG A 214 7.12 -8.95 5.80
C ARG A 214 6.37 -8.80 4.46
N LEU A 215 5.78 -7.62 4.24
CA LEU A 215 5.02 -7.31 3.03
C LEU A 215 5.83 -7.67 1.76
N PRO A 216 5.18 -8.23 0.72
CA PRO A 216 5.86 -8.63 -0.51
C PRO A 216 6.55 -7.44 -1.19
N GLU A 217 7.66 -7.69 -1.88
CA GLU A 217 8.39 -6.63 -2.58
C GLU A 217 7.50 -5.94 -3.64
N TYR A 218 6.71 -6.72 -4.38
CA TYR A 218 5.70 -6.25 -5.31
C TYR A 218 4.32 -6.71 -4.83
N GLY A 219 3.43 -5.76 -4.55
CA GLY A 219 2.09 -6.03 -4.02
C GLY A 219 1.76 -5.22 -2.77
N GLY A 220 0.88 -5.77 -1.94
CA GLY A 220 0.41 -5.15 -0.70
C GLY A 220 -0.90 -5.75 -0.17
N ILE A 221 -1.38 -5.26 0.96
CA ILE A 221 -2.69 -5.64 1.52
C ILE A 221 -3.75 -4.72 0.92
N PHE A 222 -4.85 -5.29 0.40
CA PHE A 222 -6.04 -4.53 0.02
C PHE A 222 -7.14 -4.68 1.08
N THR A 223 -7.64 -3.56 1.59
CA THR A 223 -8.72 -3.51 2.58
C THR A 223 -9.86 -2.67 2.02
N ARG A 224 -11.07 -3.23 1.95
CA ARG A 224 -12.28 -2.47 1.58
C ARG A 224 -12.94 -1.82 2.77
N ASP A 225 -13.78 -0.82 2.52
CA ASP A 225 -14.73 -0.29 3.50
C ASP A 225 -14.08 0.12 4.83
N VAL A 226 -12.89 0.71 4.74
CA VAL A 226 -12.20 1.36 5.86
C VAL A 226 -13.00 2.58 6.25
N LEU A 227 -13.51 2.61 7.48
CA LEU A 227 -14.33 3.71 7.99
C LEU A 227 -13.44 4.78 8.59
N VAL A 228 -13.53 5.99 8.05
CA VAL A 228 -12.87 7.18 8.60
C VAL A 228 -13.70 7.75 9.75
N LEU A 229 -13.04 7.97 10.88
CA LEU A 229 -13.62 8.36 12.16
C LEU A 229 -13.15 9.76 12.62
N ARG A 230 -12.01 10.22 12.11
CA ARG A 230 -11.40 11.51 12.41
C ARG A 230 -10.78 12.10 11.14
N ASP A 231 -10.70 13.42 11.04
CA ASP A 231 -9.89 14.12 10.03
C ASP A 231 -9.00 15.19 10.69
N ALA A 232 -8.41 16.11 9.90
CA ALA A 232 -7.54 17.18 10.41
C ALA A 232 -8.19 18.09 11.48
N ASN A 233 -9.53 18.12 11.55
CA ASN A 233 -10.31 18.96 12.46
C ASN A 233 -10.76 18.23 13.75
N GLY A 234 -10.44 16.94 13.89
CA GLY A 234 -10.82 16.12 15.06
C GLY A 234 -11.81 15.00 14.74
N GLU A 235 -12.73 14.70 15.67
CA GLU A 235 -13.66 13.57 15.54
C GLU A 235 -14.86 13.87 14.65
N LEU A 236 -15.13 12.97 13.70
CA LEU A 236 -16.25 13.11 12.77
C LEU A 236 -17.58 12.69 13.41
N GLY A 237 -18.61 13.51 13.23
CA GLY A 237 -19.99 13.18 13.57
C GLY A 237 -20.47 11.95 12.80
N VAL A 238 -21.41 11.19 13.36
CA VAL A 238 -21.82 9.87 12.81
C VAL A 238 -22.26 9.93 11.34
N GLN A 239 -22.86 11.05 10.91
CA GLN A 239 -23.32 11.28 9.53
C GLN A 239 -22.22 11.80 8.58
N GLU A 240 -21.10 12.31 9.10
CA GLU A 240 -19.96 12.80 8.32
C GLU A 240 -18.96 11.71 7.98
N ARG A 241 -18.90 10.67 8.81
CA ARG A 241 -18.01 9.51 8.66
C ARG A 241 -18.19 8.87 7.29
N TYR A 242 -17.08 8.56 6.64
CA TYR A 242 -17.08 8.06 5.27
C TYR A 242 -16.19 6.83 5.12
N PHE A 243 -16.54 6.00 4.15
CA PHE A 243 -15.77 4.83 3.76
C PHE A 243 -14.77 5.20 2.64
N VAL A 244 -13.56 4.66 2.77
CA VAL A 244 -12.49 4.57 1.74
C VAL A 244 -12.11 3.11 1.54
N ASP A 245 -11.53 2.77 0.39
CA ASP A 245 -10.77 1.52 0.23
C ASP A 245 -9.28 1.84 0.40
N ALA A 246 -8.46 0.91 0.88
CA ALA A 246 -7.04 1.15 1.17
C ALA A 246 -6.14 0.07 0.56
N ILE A 247 -4.97 0.49 0.08
CA ILE A 247 -3.86 -0.39 -0.32
C ILE A 247 -2.69 -0.08 0.61
N SER A 248 -2.22 -1.07 1.37
CA SER A 248 -1.07 -0.95 2.27
C SER A 248 0.15 -1.61 1.65
N ALA A 249 1.15 -0.81 1.27
CA ALA A 249 2.35 -1.28 0.57
C ALA A 249 3.62 -0.57 1.07
N GLY A 250 4.72 -1.33 1.20
CA GLY A 250 6.00 -0.83 1.68
C GLY A 250 6.94 -0.35 0.57
N MET A 251 7.50 0.85 0.75
CA MET A 251 8.57 1.39 -0.09
C MET A 251 9.96 0.90 0.36
N LEU A 252 10.99 1.08 -0.48
CA LEU A 252 12.39 0.94 -0.06
C LEU A 252 12.70 1.91 1.08
N ARG A 253 13.50 1.46 2.06
CA ARG A 253 13.92 2.26 3.22
C ARG A 253 15.44 2.47 3.15
N PHE A 254 15.85 3.71 3.07
CA PHE A 254 17.25 4.15 2.92
C PHE A 254 17.98 3.41 1.77
N PRO A 255 17.46 3.49 0.52
CA PRO A 255 18.16 2.92 -0.64
C PRO A 255 19.49 3.63 -0.90
N ASP A 256 20.45 2.91 -1.50
CA ASP A 256 21.74 3.48 -1.90
C ASP A 256 21.54 4.60 -2.93
N LEU A 257 22.01 5.80 -2.60
CA LEU A 257 21.89 6.98 -3.45
C LEU A 257 23.19 7.28 -4.19
N LEU A 258 23.07 7.72 -5.44
CA LEU A 258 24.14 8.11 -6.34
C LEU A 258 24.15 9.63 -6.58
N GLY A 259 25.33 10.21 -6.71
CA GLY A 259 25.58 11.64 -6.92
C GLY A 259 26.85 12.07 -6.19
N GLU A 260 27.49 13.14 -6.66
CA GLU A 260 28.60 13.78 -5.92
C GLU A 260 28.07 14.57 -4.70
N GLU A 261 28.95 15.08 -3.83
CA GLU A 261 28.51 15.73 -2.57
C GLU A 261 27.68 17.00 -2.79
N ASP A 262 27.97 17.74 -3.87
CA ASP A 262 27.26 18.95 -4.30
C ASP A 262 26.04 18.66 -5.21
N GLU A 263 25.75 17.40 -5.55
CA GLU A 263 24.65 17.03 -6.45
C GLU A 263 23.37 16.57 -5.73
N GLU A 264 22.22 16.73 -6.41
CA GLU A 264 20.96 16.15 -5.95
C GLU A 264 21.02 14.62 -6.01
N LYS A 265 21.13 13.97 -4.85
CA LYS A 265 21.27 12.52 -4.72
C LYS A 265 20.07 11.75 -5.32
N ARG A 266 20.35 10.72 -6.12
CA ARG A 266 19.38 9.96 -6.92
C ARG A 266 19.35 8.48 -6.58
N LEU A 267 18.20 7.84 -6.77
CA LEU A 267 18.09 6.37 -6.67
C LEU A 267 18.99 5.65 -7.69
N SER A 268 19.62 4.55 -7.30
CA SER A 268 20.33 3.67 -8.25
C SER A 268 19.38 3.13 -9.34
N ARG A 269 19.94 2.77 -10.50
CA ARG A 269 19.15 2.20 -11.61
C ARG A 269 18.40 0.91 -11.21
N ARG A 270 18.91 0.15 -10.24
CA ARG A 270 18.21 -1.03 -9.70
C ARG A 270 16.97 -0.59 -8.92
N ASP A 271 17.15 0.35 -8.00
CA ASP A 271 16.11 0.80 -7.08
C ASP A 271 15.00 1.54 -7.83
N ARG A 272 15.32 2.36 -8.85
CA ARG A 272 14.31 2.96 -9.73
C ARG A 272 13.40 1.92 -10.40
N LEU A 273 13.89 0.72 -10.73
CA LEU A 273 13.08 -0.37 -11.30
C LEU A 273 12.24 -1.10 -10.24
N VAL A 274 12.75 -1.25 -9.01
CA VAL A 274 12.00 -1.82 -7.88
C VAL A 274 10.87 -0.87 -7.46
N VAL A 275 11.16 0.43 -7.36
CA VAL A 275 10.17 1.49 -7.10
C VAL A 275 9.11 1.56 -8.20
N GLU A 276 9.52 1.48 -9.48
CA GLU A 276 8.55 1.43 -10.60
C GLU A 276 7.63 0.21 -10.50
N SER A 277 8.18 -0.98 -10.24
CA SER A 277 7.41 -2.22 -10.09
C SER A 277 6.47 -2.17 -8.87
N LYS A 278 6.89 -1.55 -7.76
CA LYS A 278 6.06 -1.26 -6.58
C LYS A 278 4.87 -0.35 -6.92
N MET A 279 5.11 0.76 -7.63
CA MET A 279 4.06 1.68 -8.06
C MET A 279 3.08 1.03 -9.05
N ARG A 280 3.58 0.23 -10.01
CA ARG A 280 2.75 -0.59 -10.90
C ARG A 280 1.88 -1.56 -10.10
N ALA A 281 2.45 -2.29 -9.14
CA ALA A 281 1.70 -3.25 -8.33
C ALA A 281 0.54 -2.59 -7.55
N VAL A 282 0.76 -1.41 -6.95
CA VAL A 282 -0.31 -0.62 -6.31
C VAL A 282 -1.43 -0.27 -7.30
N LEU A 283 -1.11 0.20 -8.51
CA LEU A 283 -2.14 0.55 -9.51
C LEU A 283 -2.84 -0.69 -10.10
N ARG A 284 -2.16 -1.83 -10.22
CA ARG A 284 -2.78 -3.11 -10.62
C ARG A 284 -3.78 -3.59 -9.56
N ILE A 285 -3.46 -3.46 -8.26
CA ILE A 285 -4.41 -3.72 -7.17
C ILE A 285 -5.60 -2.75 -7.28
N ALA A 286 -5.35 -1.44 -7.39
CA ALA A 286 -6.43 -0.45 -7.51
C ALA A 286 -7.37 -0.74 -8.72
N SER A 287 -6.80 -1.03 -9.89
CA SER A 287 -7.54 -1.28 -11.13
C SER A 287 -8.31 -2.61 -11.10
N SER A 288 -7.69 -3.69 -10.62
CA SER A 288 -8.36 -5.00 -10.50
C SER A 288 -9.49 -5.00 -9.45
N ARG A 289 -9.43 -4.09 -8.47
CA ARG A 289 -10.49 -3.87 -7.48
C ARG A 289 -11.49 -2.78 -7.91
N GLY A 290 -11.41 -2.28 -9.14
CA GLY A 290 -12.36 -1.34 -9.73
C GLY A 290 -12.31 0.09 -9.17
N ALA A 291 -11.21 0.50 -8.55
CA ALA A 291 -11.06 1.86 -8.03
C ALA A 291 -11.01 2.89 -9.17
N ARG A 292 -11.95 3.85 -9.18
CA ARG A 292 -11.99 4.93 -10.20
C ARG A 292 -11.27 6.21 -9.79
N LYS A 293 -10.97 6.36 -8.49
CA LYS A 293 -10.35 7.54 -7.90
C LYS A 293 -9.33 7.07 -6.86
N ILE A 294 -8.11 7.60 -6.90
CA ILE A 294 -7.04 7.19 -5.99
C ILE A 294 -6.30 8.39 -5.39
N VAL A 295 -6.06 8.33 -4.08
CA VAL A 295 -5.18 9.25 -3.36
C VAL A 295 -3.82 8.59 -3.17
N LEU A 296 -2.80 9.23 -3.72
CA LEU A 296 -1.38 8.91 -3.63
C LEU A 296 -0.66 10.03 -2.85
N GLY A 297 0.68 9.99 -2.84
CA GLY A 297 1.51 11.06 -2.28
C GLY A 297 3.00 10.75 -2.46
N ALA A 298 3.84 11.45 -1.71
CA ALA A 298 5.30 11.31 -1.71
C ALA A 298 5.77 10.01 -0.99
N TRP A 299 5.41 8.85 -1.56
CA TRP A 299 5.61 7.53 -0.98
C TRP A 299 7.09 7.20 -0.81
N GLY A 300 7.54 7.14 0.44
CA GLY A 300 8.94 6.87 0.82
C GLY A 300 9.81 8.12 1.03
N CYS A 301 9.32 9.32 0.75
CA CYS A 301 10.12 10.56 0.80
C CYS A 301 10.31 11.15 2.21
N GLY A 302 9.61 10.63 3.22
CA GLY A 302 9.80 10.99 4.63
C GLY A 302 10.90 10.15 5.28
N ALA A 303 10.59 9.53 6.43
CA ALA A 303 11.49 8.70 7.24
C ALA A 303 12.11 7.44 6.55
N TYR A 304 11.92 7.29 5.23
CA TYR A 304 12.47 6.22 4.40
C TYR A 304 13.52 6.75 3.40
N GLY A 305 13.73 8.07 3.30
CA GLY A 305 14.88 8.68 2.59
C GLY A 305 14.90 8.52 1.07
N ASN A 306 13.75 8.32 0.41
CA ASN A 306 13.71 8.26 -1.06
C ASN A 306 13.72 9.70 -1.64
N PRO A 307 14.54 10.01 -2.67
CA PRO A 307 14.56 11.33 -3.29
C PRO A 307 13.20 11.71 -3.91
N VAL A 308 12.67 12.88 -3.56
CA VAL A 308 11.33 13.34 -3.97
C VAL A 308 11.18 13.33 -5.50
N ARG A 309 12.20 13.83 -6.19
CA ARG A 309 12.26 13.92 -7.65
C ARG A 309 12.23 12.56 -8.34
N ASP A 310 12.92 11.54 -7.80
CA ASP A 310 12.85 10.17 -8.33
C ASP A 310 11.42 9.60 -8.19
N ILE A 311 10.81 9.74 -7.01
CA ILE A 311 9.46 9.24 -6.74
C ILE A 311 8.42 9.94 -7.65
N ALA A 312 8.55 11.25 -7.87
CA ALA A 312 7.70 12.01 -8.78
C ALA A 312 7.89 11.61 -10.26
N GLU A 313 9.13 11.51 -10.75
CA GLU A 313 9.44 11.08 -12.11
C GLU A 313 8.94 9.65 -12.40
N ILE A 314 9.06 8.73 -11.45
CA ILE A 314 8.61 7.35 -11.62
C ILE A 314 7.08 7.28 -11.58
N TRP A 315 6.40 8.02 -10.69
CA TRP A 315 4.93 8.15 -10.75
C TRP A 315 4.47 8.71 -12.11
N ARG A 316 5.17 9.72 -12.66
CA ARG A 316 4.88 10.28 -14.00
C ARG A 316 5.02 9.23 -15.11
N LYS A 317 6.09 8.41 -15.08
CA LYS A 317 6.29 7.29 -16.03
C LYS A 317 5.17 6.26 -15.91
N VAL A 318 4.87 5.82 -14.68
CA VAL A 318 3.90 4.76 -14.41
C VAL A 318 2.47 5.18 -14.76
N LEU A 319 2.09 6.42 -14.47
CA LEU A 319 0.75 6.96 -14.78
C LEU A 319 0.58 7.37 -16.26
N GLY A 320 1.65 7.37 -17.05
CA GLY A 320 1.63 7.70 -18.48
C GLY A 320 1.45 9.20 -18.80
N SER A 321 1.50 10.10 -17.80
CA SER A 321 1.24 11.54 -18.01
C SER A 321 2.18 12.20 -19.02
N GLY A 322 3.39 11.66 -19.21
CA GLY A 322 4.43 12.23 -20.09
C GLY A 322 4.44 11.75 -21.54
N SER A 323 3.42 11.04 -22.04
CA SER A 323 3.50 10.38 -23.37
C SER A 323 3.23 11.28 -24.60
N ASN A 324 3.12 12.59 -24.42
CA ASN A 324 3.00 13.56 -25.52
C ASN A 324 4.37 14.22 -25.82
N GLY A 325 5.13 13.66 -26.78
CA GLY A 325 6.13 14.45 -27.53
C GLY A 325 7.56 13.89 -27.66
N LEU A 326 7.98 12.86 -26.91
CA LEU A 326 9.37 12.38 -26.95
C LEU A 326 9.52 10.91 -27.40
N GLY A 327 10.02 10.75 -28.62
CA GLY A 327 10.84 9.61 -29.09
C GLY A 327 10.27 8.19 -28.95
N GLN A 328 9.71 7.64 -30.04
CA GLN A 328 9.52 6.19 -30.18
C GLN A 328 10.86 5.46 -30.38
N ASN A 329 11.65 5.33 -29.32
CA ASN A 329 12.87 4.50 -29.25
C ASN A 329 12.88 3.60 -28.00
N GLY A 330 11.71 3.32 -27.43
CA GLY A 330 11.54 2.26 -26.44
C GLY A 330 11.82 0.88 -27.05
N LYS A 331 12.52 0.01 -26.32
CA LYS A 331 12.78 -1.37 -26.77
C LYS A 331 11.46 -2.10 -26.99
N ARG A 332 11.36 -2.86 -28.09
CA ARG A 332 10.24 -3.77 -28.37
C ARG A 332 10.12 -4.79 -27.22
N GLY A 333 9.19 -4.56 -26.29
CA GLY A 333 8.98 -5.43 -25.12
C GLY A 333 8.14 -4.81 -24.00
N GLU A 334 8.36 -3.53 -23.64
CA GLU A 334 7.52 -2.87 -22.62
C GLU A 334 6.14 -2.50 -23.20
N THR A 335 5.13 -3.33 -22.93
CA THR A 335 3.73 -2.93 -23.09
C THR A 335 3.40 -1.83 -22.09
N LEU A 336 3.11 -0.62 -22.58
CA LEU A 336 2.73 0.51 -21.74
C LEU A 336 1.35 0.26 -21.09
N GLU A 337 1.37 -0.24 -19.85
CA GLU A 337 0.15 -0.47 -19.05
C GLU A 337 -0.69 0.80 -18.97
N LYS A 338 -1.99 0.68 -19.22
CA LYS A 338 -2.96 1.77 -19.14
C LYS A 338 -3.96 1.54 -18.01
N TRP A 339 -4.18 2.58 -17.22
CA TRP A 339 -5.08 2.57 -16.07
C TRP A 339 -6.48 3.07 -16.46
N GLU A 340 -7.09 2.51 -17.49
CA GLU A 340 -8.33 3.05 -18.10
C GLU A 340 -9.53 3.07 -17.13
N GLY A 341 -9.49 2.31 -16.04
CA GLY A 341 -10.46 2.40 -14.94
C GLY A 341 -10.23 3.57 -13.96
N ILE A 342 -9.01 4.09 -13.84
CA ILE A 342 -8.62 5.12 -12.87
C ILE A 342 -8.75 6.50 -13.53
N SER A 343 -9.84 7.21 -13.20
CA SER A 343 -10.21 8.50 -13.81
C SER A 343 -9.66 9.74 -13.10
N ASP A 344 -9.41 9.68 -11.78
CA ASP A 344 -8.94 10.81 -10.97
C ASP A 344 -7.80 10.35 -10.05
N VAL A 345 -6.66 11.02 -10.13
CA VAL A 345 -5.44 10.73 -9.34
C VAL A 345 -5.06 11.99 -8.58
N VAL A 346 -5.03 11.91 -7.26
CA VAL A 346 -4.70 13.02 -6.38
C VAL A 346 -3.47 12.70 -5.55
N PHE A 347 -2.42 13.51 -5.66
CA PHE A 347 -1.28 13.48 -4.76
C PHE A 347 -1.57 14.37 -3.54
N ALA A 348 -1.77 13.75 -2.39
CA ALA A 348 -1.92 14.44 -1.11
C ALA A 348 -0.55 14.51 -0.42
N ILE A 349 -0.01 15.72 -0.27
CA ILE A 349 1.31 15.97 0.33
C ILE A 349 1.18 17.14 1.31
N THR A 350 1.40 16.91 2.60
CA THR A 350 1.25 17.94 3.64
C THR A 350 2.43 18.93 3.66
N ASN A 351 3.66 18.42 3.70
CA ASN A 351 4.86 19.24 3.76
C ASN A 351 5.00 20.11 2.49
N ARG A 352 5.16 21.42 2.70
CA ARG A 352 5.20 22.43 1.63
C ARG A 352 6.36 22.21 0.66
N LYS A 353 7.57 21.97 1.15
CA LYS A 353 8.77 21.77 0.32
C LYS A 353 8.62 20.51 -0.53
N ILE A 354 8.31 19.37 0.09
CA ILE A 354 8.08 18.10 -0.63
C ILE A 354 6.96 18.24 -1.67
N ALA A 355 5.91 19.02 -1.40
CA ALA A 355 4.84 19.28 -2.38
C ALA A 355 5.33 20.10 -3.58
N GLN A 356 6.23 21.07 -3.38
CA GLN A 356 6.84 21.86 -4.45
C GLN A 356 7.83 21.02 -5.29
N ASP A 357 8.78 20.36 -4.63
CA ASP A 357 9.79 19.50 -5.25
C ASP A 357 9.13 18.37 -6.07
N PHE A 358 8.01 17.81 -5.56
CA PHE A 358 7.22 16.78 -6.25
C PHE A 358 6.47 17.34 -7.46
N ALA A 359 5.88 18.54 -7.35
CA ALA A 359 5.14 19.16 -8.46
C ALA A 359 6.07 19.40 -9.66
N GLU A 360 7.20 20.08 -9.44
CA GLU A 360 8.18 20.42 -10.48
C GLU A 360 8.72 19.17 -11.20
N ALA A 361 9.02 18.11 -10.44
CA ALA A 361 9.50 16.84 -10.98
C ALA A 361 8.39 16.02 -11.68
N PHE A 362 7.14 16.11 -11.23
CA PHE A 362 6.02 15.36 -11.81
C PHE A 362 5.52 15.99 -13.11
N ASP A 363 5.28 17.30 -13.16
CA ASP A 363 4.94 18.04 -14.37
C ASP A 363 5.08 19.54 -14.07
N PRO A 364 5.92 20.31 -14.79
CA PRO A 364 6.05 21.76 -14.59
C PRO A 364 4.74 22.56 -14.72
N ASN A 365 3.67 21.96 -15.26
CA ASN A 365 2.33 22.55 -15.39
C ASN A 365 1.36 22.10 -14.27
N LEU A 366 1.80 21.29 -13.29
CA LEU A 366 0.95 20.79 -12.21
C LEU A 366 0.80 21.83 -11.09
N GLU A 367 -0.32 22.56 -11.12
CA GLU A 367 -0.68 23.48 -10.05
C GLU A 367 -0.90 22.75 -8.71
N ILE A 368 -0.44 23.38 -7.63
CA ILE A 368 -0.60 22.89 -6.26
C ILE A 368 -1.88 23.49 -5.68
N GLU A 369 -2.96 22.69 -5.64
CA GLU A 369 -4.22 23.09 -5.00
C GLU A 369 -3.98 23.32 -3.50
N PRO A 370 -4.35 24.49 -2.93
CA PRO A 370 -4.28 24.70 -1.49
C PRO A 370 -5.32 23.81 -0.80
N GLY A 371 -4.87 22.95 0.10
CA GLY A 371 -5.78 22.23 1.00
C GLY A 371 -6.52 23.17 1.94
N PRO A 372 -7.63 22.73 2.56
CA PRO A 372 -8.27 23.48 3.64
C PRO A 372 -7.25 23.66 4.78
N VAL A 373 -6.84 24.90 4.98
CA VAL A 373 -5.87 25.28 6.01
C VAL A 373 -6.55 25.23 7.37
N LYS A 374 -5.87 24.68 8.38
CA LYS A 374 -6.34 24.80 9.77
C LYS A 374 -6.42 26.27 10.18
N GLN A 375 -7.47 26.62 10.93
CA GLN A 375 -7.36 27.70 11.91
C GLN A 375 -6.82 27.09 13.20
N ASP A 376 -5.51 27.14 13.36
CA ASP A 376 -4.79 26.77 14.58
C ASP A 376 -3.69 27.82 14.72
N ASP A 377 -3.90 28.79 15.62
CA ASP A 377 -3.12 30.04 15.68
C ASP A 377 -1.78 29.86 16.42
N GLY A 378 -1.07 28.78 16.12
CA GLY A 378 0.15 28.38 16.82
C GLY A 378 0.97 27.35 16.04
N GLU A 379 2.07 27.84 15.45
CA GLU A 379 3.30 27.06 15.22
C GLU A 379 3.13 25.73 14.43
N ASP A 380 2.59 25.81 13.21
CA ASP A 380 3.10 25.00 12.07
C ASP A 380 4.51 25.52 11.67
N GLU A 381 5.40 25.73 12.65
CA GLU A 381 6.84 25.80 12.43
C GLU A 381 7.32 24.37 12.15
N ASP A 382 8.26 24.23 11.21
CA ASP A 382 8.59 22.95 10.57
C ASP A 382 8.93 21.83 11.59
N GLU A 383 8.01 20.89 11.89
CA GLU A 383 8.27 19.68 12.72
C GLU A 383 9.16 18.64 11.97
N THR A 384 10.11 19.12 11.17
CA THR A 384 11.49 18.63 11.31
C THR A 384 11.92 18.84 12.77
N ASP A 385 12.45 17.80 13.41
CA ASP A 385 12.97 17.98 14.77
C ASP A 385 14.26 18.82 14.67
N GLU A 386 14.15 20.14 14.83
CA GLU A 386 15.25 21.10 14.58
C GLU A 386 16.55 20.71 15.28
N VAL A 387 16.42 20.18 16.50
CA VAL A 387 17.57 19.76 17.33
C VAL A 387 18.11 18.40 16.86
N ALA A 388 17.33 17.57 16.15
CA ALA A 388 17.86 16.40 15.46
C ALA A 388 18.66 16.81 14.21
N GLU A 389 18.20 17.81 13.45
CA GLU A 389 19.00 18.40 12.35
C GLU A 389 20.23 19.16 12.86
N GLU A 390 20.13 19.85 14.00
CA GLU A 390 21.25 20.47 14.71
C GLU A 390 22.27 19.42 15.19
N LEU A 391 21.79 18.29 15.74
CA LEU A 391 22.64 17.14 16.11
C LEU A 391 23.29 16.52 14.89
N ARG A 392 22.56 16.31 13.77
CA ARG A 392 23.10 15.80 12.50
C ARG A 392 24.19 16.72 11.95
N THR A 393 23.95 18.03 11.94
CA THR A 393 24.91 19.05 11.53
C THR A 393 26.16 19.03 12.43
N LYS A 394 25.99 18.99 13.76
CA LYS A 394 27.09 18.92 14.74
C LYS A 394 27.89 17.63 14.64
N ILE A 395 27.25 16.50 14.33
CA ILE A 395 27.91 15.22 14.08
C ILE A 395 28.77 15.32 12.81
N GLN A 396 28.23 15.85 11.71
CA GLN A 396 28.95 16.04 10.45
C GLN A 396 30.14 17.01 10.59
N GLU A 397 29.95 18.13 11.30
CA GLU A 397 31.03 19.09 11.58
C GLU A 397 32.15 18.45 12.42
N MET A 398 31.79 17.78 13.52
CA MET A 398 32.73 17.07 14.38
C MET A 398 33.48 15.94 13.65
N GLU A 399 32.83 15.22 12.75
CA GLU A 399 33.47 14.20 11.90
C GLU A 399 34.51 14.83 10.97
N GLY A 400 34.15 15.91 10.29
CA GLY A 400 35.07 16.69 9.43
C GLY A 400 36.20 17.40 10.20
N GLN A 401 36.07 17.62 11.52
CA GLN A 401 37.16 18.05 12.39
C GLN A 401 38.05 16.86 12.82
N VAL A 402 37.45 15.72 13.19
CA VAL A 402 38.15 14.48 13.60
C VAL A 402 39.04 13.91 12.50
N GLU A 403 38.63 14.04 11.23
CA GLU A 403 39.46 13.66 10.10
C GLU A 403 40.75 14.47 10.00
N LYS A 404 40.66 15.80 10.17
CA LYS A 404 41.77 16.77 10.06
C LYS A 404 42.72 16.77 11.25
N VAL A 405 42.37 16.11 12.36
CA VAL A 405 43.22 16.00 13.56
C VAL A 405 44.22 14.85 13.43
N TRP A 406 45.51 15.21 13.38
CA TRP A 406 46.65 14.27 13.36
C TRP A 406 47.06 13.75 14.75
N ASN A 407 46.59 14.38 15.83
CA ASN A 407 46.92 14.00 17.21
C ASN A 407 46.01 12.84 17.68
N ALA A 408 46.60 11.68 17.98
CA ALA A 408 45.87 10.46 18.34
C ALA A 408 45.01 10.60 19.61
N ASP A 409 45.52 11.24 20.66
CA ASP A 409 44.77 11.44 21.91
C ASP A 409 43.58 12.38 21.74
N LEU A 410 43.76 13.47 20.99
CA LEU A 410 42.68 14.39 20.67
C LEU A 410 41.61 13.70 19.81
N LYS A 411 42.03 12.94 18.80
CA LYS A 411 41.15 12.13 17.93
C LYS A 411 40.34 11.10 18.75
N LYS A 412 40.98 10.42 19.70
CA LYS A 412 40.34 9.48 20.63
C LYS A 412 39.30 10.16 21.52
N ARG A 413 39.60 11.35 22.08
CA ARG A 413 38.66 12.14 22.90
C ARG A 413 37.45 12.62 22.10
N MET A 414 37.67 13.17 20.90
CA MET A 414 36.57 13.61 20.03
C MET A 414 35.70 12.45 19.53
N GLY A 415 36.26 11.27 19.31
CA GLY A 415 35.52 10.04 18.98
C GLY A 415 34.53 9.61 20.07
N VAL A 416 34.85 9.81 21.35
CA VAL A 416 33.91 9.56 22.47
C VAL A 416 32.73 10.55 22.42
N ILE A 417 33.00 11.83 22.14
CA ILE A 417 31.95 12.86 22.01
C ILE A 417 31.04 12.54 20.82
N LEU A 418 31.59 12.10 19.69
CA LEU A 418 30.81 11.62 18.53
C LEU A 418 29.94 10.40 18.85
N LYS A 419 30.44 9.40 19.60
CA LYS A 419 29.60 8.26 20.05
C LYS A 419 28.46 8.73 20.96
N GLY A 420 28.68 9.78 21.75
CA GLY A 420 27.65 10.47 22.54
C GLY A 420 26.58 11.15 21.68
N LEU A 421 26.98 12.06 20.78
CA LEU A 421 26.05 12.79 19.89
C LEU A 421 25.23 11.85 19.01
N ARG A 422 25.87 10.84 18.38
CA ARG A 422 25.20 9.80 17.60
C ARG A 422 24.22 8.97 18.44
N THR A 423 24.46 8.84 19.74
CA THR A 423 23.54 8.15 20.67
C THR A 423 22.34 9.02 21.04
N GLN A 424 22.55 10.30 21.33
CA GLN A 424 21.46 11.27 21.55
C GLN A 424 20.54 11.38 20.32
N LEU A 425 21.11 11.34 19.10
CA LEU A 425 20.33 11.29 17.86
C LEU A 425 19.51 9.98 17.75
N ARG A 426 20.13 8.83 18.04
CA ARG A 426 19.47 7.50 17.99
C ARG A 426 18.29 7.39 18.97
N GLU A 427 18.46 7.88 20.19
CA GLU A 427 17.42 7.94 21.23
C GLU A 427 16.25 8.83 20.80
N ARG A 428 16.56 10.00 20.22
CA ARG A 428 15.57 10.99 19.75
C ARG A 428 14.75 10.46 18.59
N GLU A 429 15.41 9.88 17.58
CA GLU A 429 14.79 9.25 16.42
C GLU A 429 14.06 7.94 16.77
N GLY A 430 14.30 7.37 17.95
CA GLY A 430 13.52 6.26 18.50
C GLY A 430 13.86 4.90 17.90
N ALA A 431 15.11 4.69 17.48
CA ALA A 431 15.63 3.35 17.29
C ALA A 431 15.86 2.71 18.68
N GLY A 432 15.18 1.59 18.93
CA GLY A 432 15.22 0.90 20.22
C GLY A 432 16.56 0.20 20.51
N ASP A 433 16.69 -0.30 21.73
CA ASP A 433 17.93 -0.90 22.23
C ASP A 433 18.33 -2.17 21.45
N GLU A 434 19.44 -2.09 20.74
CA GLU A 434 20.28 -3.26 20.42
C GLU A 434 21.45 -3.27 21.41
N GLN A 435 21.66 -4.40 22.07
CA GLN A 435 22.73 -4.56 23.07
C GLN A 435 24.06 -4.82 22.36
N ASP A 436 24.90 -3.78 22.30
CA ASP A 436 26.31 -3.84 21.89
C ASP A 436 27.06 -4.75 22.89
N ILE A 437 27.10 -6.07 22.63
CA ILE A 437 27.91 -7.02 23.42
C ILE A 437 29.38 -6.73 23.11
N THR A 438 30.03 -5.99 24.00
CA THR A 438 31.45 -5.64 23.90
C THR A 438 32.31 -6.89 24.08
N HIS A 439 32.73 -7.50 22.98
CA HIS A 439 33.79 -8.50 23.01
C HIS A 439 35.13 -7.78 23.16
N ASP A 440 35.69 -7.80 24.37
CA ASP A 440 37.02 -7.26 24.63
C ASP A 440 38.09 -8.22 24.06
N THR A 441 39.09 -7.63 23.39
CA THR A 441 40.29 -8.30 22.87
C THR A 441 41.41 -7.26 22.75
N GLY A 442 41.97 -6.85 23.90
CA GLY A 442 43.17 -6.01 23.93
C GLY A 442 44.42 -6.76 23.37
N PRO A 443 45.25 -6.12 22.53
CA PRO A 443 46.51 -6.69 22.08
C PRO A 443 47.64 -6.32 23.06
N GLU A 444 48.14 -7.28 23.83
CA GLU A 444 49.37 -7.08 24.62
C GLU A 444 50.61 -7.23 23.74
N THR A 445 51.43 -6.17 23.69
CA THR A 445 52.77 -6.19 23.07
C THR A 445 53.84 -6.11 24.15
N GLY A 446 54.41 -7.25 24.53
CA GLY A 446 55.40 -7.36 25.60
C GLY A 446 56.86 -7.30 25.13
N ALA A 447 57.61 -6.33 25.66
CA ALA A 447 59.07 -6.22 25.68
C ALA A 447 59.44 -5.17 26.77
N SER A 448 60.51 -5.29 27.56
CA SER A 448 61.59 -6.28 27.63
C SER A 448 62.30 -6.20 28.99
N GLU A 449 62.94 -7.30 29.44
CA GLU A 449 63.97 -7.36 30.50
C GLU A 449 63.47 -6.96 31.93
N ASP A 450 63.81 -7.68 33.01
CA ASP A 450 65.17 -8.05 33.44
C ASP A 450 65.29 -9.49 34.02
N LYS A 451 66.43 -9.82 34.62
CA LYS A 451 66.88 -11.19 35.00
C LYS A 451 66.71 -11.54 36.49
N ASP A 452 66.74 -12.84 36.81
CA ASP A 452 67.88 -13.50 37.48
C ASP A 452 67.67 -15.05 37.57
N ASP A 453 68.76 -15.80 37.82
CA ASP A 453 68.83 -17.28 37.78
C ASP A 453 68.37 -17.99 39.08
N VAL A 454 68.26 -19.34 39.03
CA VAL A 454 68.77 -20.35 40.01
C VAL A 454 67.96 -21.68 39.96
N ASP A 455 68.64 -22.79 39.63
CA ASP A 455 68.63 -24.18 40.18
C ASP A 455 67.35 -24.82 40.82
N VAL A 456 67.12 -26.16 40.85
CA VAL A 456 67.46 -27.39 40.07
C VAL A 456 66.75 -28.59 40.78
N ASP A 457 66.62 -29.77 40.14
CA ASP A 457 66.05 -31.06 40.67
C ASP A 457 64.54 -31.09 41.06
N GLY A 458 63.82 -32.22 41.12
CA GLY A 458 64.12 -33.61 40.69
C GLY A 458 63.03 -34.66 41.06
N GLU A 459 62.88 -35.71 40.22
CA GLU A 459 62.34 -37.10 40.41
C GLU A 459 60.93 -37.44 41.01
N GLY A 460 60.39 -38.62 40.64
CA GLY A 460 59.19 -39.32 41.19
C GLY A 460 57.89 -39.22 40.34
N THR A 461 57.14 -40.23 39.84
CA THR A 461 56.81 -41.66 40.15
C THR A 461 56.02 -41.85 41.46
N GLU A 462 54.91 -42.63 41.57
CA GLU A 462 54.33 -43.77 40.80
C GLU A 462 52.75 -43.82 40.83
N GLY A 463 52.14 -44.75 40.07
CA GLY A 463 50.85 -45.47 40.35
C GLY A 463 49.57 -44.96 39.66
N GLU A 464 48.77 -45.70 38.87
CA GLU A 464 47.99 -46.96 39.11
C GLU A 464 46.80 -46.76 40.10
N GLU A 465 45.55 -47.21 39.88
CA GLU A 465 45.02 -48.28 38.99
C GLU A 465 43.52 -48.05 38.56
N GLU A 466 42.84 -49.11 38.07
CA GLU A 466 41.48 -49.26 37.47
C GLU A 466 40.28 -48.44 38.06
N SER A 467 39.17 -48.16 37.34
CA SER A 467 38.24 -49.18 36.80
C SER A 467 37.05 -48.60 35.98
N SER A 468 36.22 -49.47 35.40
CA SER A 468 35.12 -49.12 34.47
C SER A 468 33.72 -49.54 34.99
N GLY A 469 32.66 -48.82 34.61
CA GLY A 469 31.28 -49.21 34.93
C GLY A 469 30.20 -48.39 34.20
N ARG A 470 29.22 -49.07 33.58
CA ARG A 470 28.04 -48.45 32.94
C ARG A 470 26.95 -48.09 33.96
N ILE A 471 26.05 -47.20 33.56
CA ILE A 471 24.68 -47.12 34.08
C ILE A 471 23.73 -47.19 32.87
N GLU A 472 22.65 -47.97 32.98
CA GLU A 472 21.61 -48.15 31.95
C GLU A 472 20.23 -47.62 32.43
N ASP A 473 19.24 -47.64 31.55
CA ASP A 473 17.96 -46.92 31.68
C ASP A 473 17.02 -47.35 32.84
N GLY A 474 16.15 -46.42 33.26
CA GLY A 474 15.07 -46.68 34.21
C GLY A 474 13.95 -45.62 34.15
N GLY A 475 13.02 -45.76 33.21
CA GLY A 475 11.87 -44.84 33.07
C GLY A 475 10.73 -45.12 34.05
N CYS A 476 9.92 -44.11 34.38
CA CYS A 476 8.69 -44.28 35.14
C CYS A 476 7.60 -43.27 34.73
N SER A 477 6.38 -43.77 34.53
CA SER A 477 5.18 -42.99 34.19
C SER A 477 4.11 -43.18 35.27
N ILE A 478 3.62 -42.11 35.88
CA ILE A 478 2.57 -42.17 36.92
C ILE A 478 1.42 -41.20 36.58
N SER A 479 0.20 -41.66 36.83
CA SER A 479 -1.07 -41.00 36.51
C SER A 479 -1.79 -40.43 37.73
N LEU A 480 -2.72 -39.50 37.48
CA LEU A 480 -3.60 -38.88 38.48
C LEU A 480 -4.56 -39.88 39.16
N PRO A 481 -4.96 -39.59 40.40
CA PRO A 481 -6.36 -39.70 40.80
C PRO A 481 -6.98 -38.35 41.23
N LYS A 482 -8.24 -38.38 41.68
CA LYS A 482 -9.15 -37.22 41.77
C LYS A 482 -9.58 -36.88 43.21
N ARG A 483 -10.00 -35.62 43.39
CA ARG A 483 -11.02 -35.12 44.35
C ARG A 483 -10.78 -35.33 45.86
N SER A 484 -10.73 -34.21 46.57
CA SER A 484 -11.83 -33.82 47.47
C SER A 484 -12.20 -32.36 47.20
#